data_AF-A0AA84ZC12-F1
#
_entry.id   AF-A0AA84ZC12-F1
#
_cell.length_a   1.000
_cell.length_b   1.000
_cell.length_c   1.000
_cell.angle_alpha   90.00
_cell.angle_beta   90.00
_cell.angle_gamma   90.00
#
_symmetry.space_group_name_H-M   'P 1'
#
loop_
_entity.id
_entity.type
_entity.pdbx_description
1 polymer ?
#
loop_
_entity_poly.entity_id
_entity_poly.type
_entity_poly.pdbx_seq_one_letter_code
_entity_poly.pdbx_strand_id
1 'polypeptide(L)'
;MEKTTPDPFDTPENRGKIQKIYYLKSDNNICFIMKAEIKLVIPLKGSKENITSHLDSTTKNIEFSGFCDSTSTYLSVKWIHLSQRSPWLLTFIFKLYANDYYTFDSTNFNYVLNDEEIYSSSSDQVFSVQKDQYYNCTKAIKIELHPSDQNYSTVRLIFKSLEVEAFRESPGTSYVGKVLRFISSLLNRITLF
;
A
#
# COMPACT_ATOMS: atom_id res chain seq x y z
N MET A 1 -1.95 35.11 -4.82
CA MET A 1 -1.72 34.37 -3.57
C MET A 1 -2.67 33.19 -3.57
N GLU A 2 -2.17 32.01 -3.91
CA GLU A 2 -2.95 30.79 -3.92
C GLU A 2 -3.13 30.34 -2.47
N LYS A 3 -4.37 30.31 -2.01
CA LYS A 3 -4.72 29.82 -0.67
C LYS A 3 -4.54 28.29 -0.71
N THR A 4 -3.44 27.79 -0.19
CA THR A 4 -3.26 26.37 0.06
C THR A 4 -4.33 25.94 1.07
N THR A 5 -5.25 25.08 0.61
CA THR A 5 -6.24 24.45 1.47
C THR A 5 -5.48 23.71 2.59
N PRO A 6 -5.81 23.94 3.87
CA PRO A 6 -5.15 23.25 4.96
C PRO A 6 -5.27 21.74 4.76
N ASP A 7 -4.15 21.03 4.91
CA ASP A 7 -4.16 19.58 4.91
C ASP A 7 -5.07 19.11 6.06
N PRO A 8 -6.22 18.46 5.77
CA PRO A 8 -7.16 18.03 6.81
C PRO A 8 -6.56 16.94 7.73
N PHE A 9 -5.34 16.48 7.44
CA PHE A 9 -4.62 15.44 8.17
C PHE A 9 -3.52 15.96 9.10
N ASP A 10 -3.26 17.27 9.13
CA ASP A 10 -2.30 17.89 10.03
C ASP A 10 -2.88 18.05 11.45
N THR A 11 -3.28 16.92 12.03
CA THR A 11 -3.83 16.85 13.40
C THR A 11 -2.71 16.73 14.43
N PRO A 12 -2.91 17.22 15.67
CA PRO A 12 -1.93 17.07 16.75
C PRO A 12 -1.52 15.62 17.03
N GLU A 13 -2.39 14.64 16.78
CA GLU A 13 -2.11 13.20 16.94
C GLU A 13 -1.14 12.63 15.88
N ASN A 14 -1.03 13.29 14.72
CA ASN A 14 -0.14 12.91 13.62
C ASN A 14 1.22 13.62 13.68
N ARG A 15 1.42 14.60 14.59
CA ARG A 15 2.71 15.28 14.74
C ARG A 15 3.79 14.32 15.27
N GLY A 16 4.82 14.09 14.46
CA GLY A 16 5.98 13.27 14.81
C GLY A 16 5.85 11.77 14.53
N LYS A 17 4.69 11.30 14.06
CA LYS A 17 4.52 9.94 13.50
C LYS A 17 4.58 10.04 11.98
N ILE A 18 5.67 9.57 11.40
CA ILE A 18 5.92 9.67 9.97
C ILE A 18 5.17 8.55 9.23
N GLN A 19 3.84 8.50 9.37
CA GLN A 19 2.99 7.55 8.67
C GLN A 19 2.23 8.28 7.58
N LYS A 20 2.48 7.93 6.33
CA LYS A 20 1.78 8.56 5.19
C LYS A 20 0.38 7.95 5.06
N ILE A 21 -0.60 8.82 4.82
CA ILE A 21 -1.97 8.43 4.53
C ILE A 21 -2.16 8.51 3.02
N TYR A 22 -2.61 7.42 2.43
CA TYR A 22 -2.98 7.30 1.02
C TYR A 22 -4.50 7.24 0.95
N TYR A 23 -5.11 7.99 0.05
CA TYR A 23 -6.56 7.97 -0.12
C TYR A 23 -6.94 8.19 -1.59
N LEU A 24 -8.11 7.68 -1.98
CA LEU A 24 -8.66 7.90 -3.32
C LEU A 24 -10.07 8.47 -3.18
N LYS A 25 -10.43 9.32 -4.14
CA LYS A 25 -11.76 9.91 -4.21
C LYS A 25 -12.50 9.40 -5.44
N SER A 26 -13.79 9.17 -5.27
CA SER A 26 -14.74 8.99 -6.35
C SER A 26 -15.86 10.01 -6.12
N ASP A 27 -16.07 10.88 -7.10
CA ASP A 27 -16.89 12.10 -6.95
C ASP A 27 -16.49 12.93 -5.71
N ASN A 28 -17.43 13.16 -4.80
CA ASN A 28 -17.22 13.92 -3.57
C ASN A 28 -16.87 13.05 -2.35
N ASN A 29 -16.74 11.73 -2.53
CA ASN A 29 -16.51 10.77 -1.45
C ASN A 29 -15.11 10.16 -1.52
N ILE A 30 -14.54 9.88 -0.36
CA ILE A 30 -13.38 9.00 -0.24
C ILE A 30 -13.86 7.58 -0.39
N CYS A 31 -13.32 6.90 -1.40
CA CYS A 31 -13.63 5.52 -1.74
C CYS A 31 -12.62 4.51 -1.18
N PHE A 32 -11.46 5.02 -0.78
CA PHE A 32 -10.37 4.21 -0.24
C PHE A 32 -9.49 5.04 0.67
N ILE A 33 -9.03 4.43 1.76
CA ILE A 33 -7.96 4.96 2.60
C ILE A 33 -7.03 3.84 3.07
N MET A 34 -5.74 4.14 3.05
CA MET A 34 -4.69 3.29 3.61
C MET A 34 -3.71 4.14 4.41
N LYS A 35 -3.37 3.65 5.59
CA LYS A 35 -2.27 4.18 6.41
C LYS A 35 -1.26 3.07 6.61
N ALA A 36 0.00 3.32 6.30
CA ALA A 36 1.06 2.35 6.49
C ALA A 36 2.44 3.00 6.51
N GLU A 37 3.38 2.34 7.18
CA GLU A 37 4.81 2.51 6.94
C GLU A 37 5.21 1.48 5.88
N ILE A 38 5.66 1.94 4.71
CA ILE A 38 6.00 1.07 3.59
C ILE A 38 7.51 1.12 3.37
N LYS A 39 8.15 -0.05 3.45
CA LYS A 39 9.56 -0.25 3.12
C LYS A 39 9.67 -1.21 1.94
N LEU A 40 10.43 -0.81 0.94
CA LEU A 40 10.80 -1.64 -0.20
C LEU A 40 12.30 -1.94 -0.18
N VAL A 41 12.68 -3.19 -0.41
CA VAL A 41 14.08 -3.63 -0.46
C VAL A 41 14.31 -4.42 -1.74
N ILE A 42 15.23 -3.93 -2.57
CA ILE A 42 15.63 -4.55 -3.84
C ILE A 42 17.07 -5.09 -3.67
N PRO A 43 17.24 -6.42 -3.56
CA PRO A 43 18.57 -7.02 -3.55
C PRO A 43 19.26 -6.91 -4.91
N LEU A 44 20.54 -6.55 -4.93
CA LEU A 44 21.33 -6.51 -6.16
C LEU A 44 21.99 -7.87 -6.39
N LYS A 45 21.63 -8.54 -7.49
CA LYS A 45 22.14 -9.89 -7.80
C LYS A 45 23.66 -9.87 -7.89
N GLY A 46 24.32 -10.82 -7.22
CA GLY A 46 25.78 -10.89 -7.16
C GLY A 46 26.45 -9.89 -6.20
N SER A 47 25.67 -9.08 -5.47
CA SER A 47 26.16 -8.16 -4.44
C SER A 47 25.53 -8.46 -3.07
N LYS A 48 26.18 -7.98 -2.00
CA LYS A 48 25.59 -7.95 -0.64
C LYS A 48 24.76 -6.69 -0.39
N GLU A 49 24.77 -5.75 -1.32
CA GLU A 49 24.08 -4.47 -1.22
C GLU A 49 22.60 -4.59 -1.60
N ASN A 50 21.80 -3.68 -1.07
CA ASN A 50 20.38 -3.56 -1.40
C ASN A 50 20.02 -2.10 -1.63
N ILE A 51 19.15 -1.83 -2.59
CA ILE A 51 18.48 -0.53 -2.69
C ILE A 51 17.26 -0.56 -1.77
N THR A 52 17.10 0.46 -0.94
CA THR A 52 16.01 0.54 0.03
C THR A 52 15.24 1.84 -0.14
N SER A 53 13.91 1.77 -0.24
CA SER A 53 13.02 2.93 -0.24
C SER A 53 12.07 2.87 0.95
N HIS A 54 11.93 3.98 1.67
CA HIS A 54 10.97 4.15 2.77
C HIS A 54 9.92 5.18 2.33
N LEU A 55 8.71 4.73 1.98
CA LEU A 55 7.67 5.55 1.38
C LEU A 55 6.84 6.35 2.40
N ASP A 56 7.36 6.46 3.62
CA ASP A 56 6.73 7.12 4.74
C ASP A 56 7.51 8.39 5.14
N SER A 57 8.85 8.35 5.11
CA SER A 57 9.72 9.30 5.81
C SER A 57 10.89 9.87 5.00
N THR A 58 11.65 9.04 4.30
CA THR A 58 12.91 9.48 3.66
C THR A 58 12.78 9.76 2.17
N THR A 59 11.79 9.15 1.51
CA THR A 59 11.58 9.33 0.08
C THR A 59 10.85 10.65 -0.17
N LYS A 60 11.53 11.60 -0.82
CA LYS A 60 10.96 12.88 -1.25
C LYS A 60 10.11 12.68 -2.52
N ASN A 61 9.16 13.58 -2.77
CA ASN A 61 8.36 13.63 -4.00
C ASN A 61 7.57 12.34 -4.30
N ILE A 62 7.00 11.74 -3.25
CA ILE A 62 6.06 10.63 -3.41
C ILE A 62 4.71 11.20 -3.86
N GLU A 63 4.32 10.86 -5.08
CA GLU A 63 2.98 11.06 -5.61
C GLU A 63 2.16 9.78 -5.46
N PHE A 64 0.86 9.90 -5.25
CA PHE A 64 -0.04 8.74 -5.33
C PHE A 64 -1.30 9.11 -6.10
N SER A 65 -1.84 8.13 -6.80
CA SER A 65 -3.05 8.25 -7.62
C SER A 65 -3.72 6.89 -7.73
N GLY A 66 -4.91 6.84 -8.31
CA GLY A 66 -5.67 5.61 -8.38
C GLY A 66 -7.13 5.85 -8.71
N PHE A 67 -7.91 4.79 -8.67
CA PHE A 67 -9.35 4.82 -8.87
C PHE A 67 -10.05 3.72 -8.06
N CYS A 68 -11.34 3.92 -7.82
CA CYS A 68 -12.21 2.94 -7.21
C CYS A 68 -13.39 2.69 -8.16
N ASP A 69 -13.55 1.43 -8.56
CA ASP A 69 -14.71 0.93 -9.26
C ASP A 69 -15.57 0.10 -8.31
N SER A 70 -16.69 -0.42 -8.80
CA SER A 70 -17.63 -1.23 -8.01
C SER A 70 -17.03 -2.53 -7.47
N THR A 71 -16.00 -3.08 -8.12
CA THR A 71 -15.39 -4.37 -7.73
C THR A 71 -13.90 -4.32 -7.53
N SER A 72 -13.22 -3.23 -7.91
CA SER A 72 -11.77 -3.12 -7.81
C SER A 72 -11.34 -1.73 -7.36
N THR A 73 -10.31 -1.65 -6.52
CA THR A 73 -9.65 -0.40 -6.16
C THR A 73 -8.16 -0.51 -6.45
N TYR A 74 -7.61 0.49 -7.12
CA TYR A 74 -6.21 0.54 -7.51
C TYR A 74 -5.55 1.76 -6.87
N LEU A 75 -4.55 1.53 -6.03
CA LEU A 75 -3.69 2.59 -5.49
C LEU A 75 -2.30 2.46 -6.13
N SER A 76 -1.85 3.50 -6.80
CA SER A 76 -0.51 3.62 -7.36
C SER A 76 0.29 4.66 -6.58
N VAL A 77 1.51 4.31 -6.19
CA VAL A 77 2.47 5.16 -5.48
C VAL A 77 3.71 5.30 -6.35
N LYS A 78 4.04 6.54 -6.71
CA LYS A 78 5.11 6.90 -7.64
C LYS A 78 6.15 7.75 -6.94
N TRP A 79 7.43 7.45 -7.14
CA TRP A 79 8.54 8.27 -6.63
C TRP A 79 9.77 8.12 -7.52
N ILE A 80 10.73 9.03 -7.37
CA ILE A 80 12.03 8.92 -8.03
C ILE A 80 13.06 8.56 -6.95
N HIS A 81 13.72 7.42 -7.10
CA HIS A 81 14.82 7.04 -6.20
C HIS A 81 16.04 7.93 -6.45
N LEU A 82 16.80 8.27 -5.41
CA LEU A 82 17.90 9.27 -5.47
C LEU A 82 18.96 8.99 -6.55
N SER A 83 19.16 7.71 -6.90
CA SER A 83 20.13 7.29 -7.92
C SER A 83 19.53 7.08 -9.31
N GLN A 84 18.26 7.40 -9.52
CA GLN A 84 17.51 7.04 -10.73
C GLN A 84 16.98 8.27 -11.46
N ARG A 85 16.90 8.16 -12.79
CA ARG A 85 16.33 9.20 -13.67
C ARG A 85 14.85 9.00 -13.92
N SER A 86 14.41 7.74 -13.90
CA SER A 86 13.02 7.35 -14.16
C SER A 86 12.26 7.11 -12.86
N PRO A 87 10.96 7.48 -12.80
CA PRO A 87 10.12 7.21 -11.66
C PRO A 87 9.86 5.70 -11.53
N TRP A 88 9.84 5.24 -10.28
CA TRP A 88 9.37 3.91 -9.92
C TRP A 88 7.89 3.98 -9.53
N LEU A 89 7.16 2.90 -9.78
CA LEU A 89 5.72 2.82 -9.60
C LEU A 89 5.35 1.52 -8.87
N LEU A 90 4.76 1.66 -7.68
CA LEU A 90 4.22 0.56 -6.90
C LEU A 90 2.69 0.64 -6.91
N THR A 91 2.02 -0.40 -7.37
CA THR A 91 0.56 -0.48 -7.45
C THR A 91 0.03 -1.57 -6.52
N PHE A 92 -1.02 -1.24 -5.77
CA PHE A 92 -1.78 -2.14 -4.91
C PHE A 92 -3.18 -2.31 -5.49
N ILE A 93 -3.64 -3.55 -5.53
CA ILE A 93 -4.94 -3.92 -6.09
C ILE A 93 -5.77 -4.55 -4.99
N PHE A 94 -6.96 -4.00 -4.78
CA PHE A 94 -7.95 -4.53 -3.87
C PHE A 94 -9.18 -4.96 -4.67
N LYS A 95 -9.74 -6.12 -4.34
CA LYS A 95 -10.94 -6.65 -5.02
C LYS A 95 -12.06 -6.88 -4.03
N LEU A 96 -13.28 -6.50 -4.42
CA LEU A 96 -14.52 -6.81 -3.74
C LEU A 96 -15.16 -8.03 -4.42
N TYR A 97 -15.51 -9.03 -3.62
CA TYR A 97 -16.16 -10.25 -4.07
C TYR A 97 -17.67 -10.20 -3.81
N ALA A 98 -18.43 -11.09 -4.46
CA ALA A 98 -19.90 -11.12 -4.41
C ALA A 98 -20.50 -11.35 -3.01
N ASN A 99 -19.70 -11.78 -2.04
CA ASN A 99 -20.10 -11.98 -0.64
C ASN A 99 -19.80 -10.76 0.25
N ASP A 100 -19.55 -9.59 -0.35
CA ASP A 100 -19.19 -8.34 0.33
C ASP A 100 -17.90 -8.39 1.15
N TYR A 101 -17.00 -9.32 0.85
CA TYR A 101 -15.63 -9.28 1.36
C TYR A 101 -14.71 -8.62 0.35
N TYR A 102 -13.79 -7.79 0.82
CA TYR A 102 -12.69 -7.30 0.02
C TYR A 102 -11.33 -7.80 0.52
N THR A 103 -10.41 -7.96 -0.42
CA THR A 103 -9.04 -8.42 -0.16
C THR A 103 -8.01 -7.41 -0.65
N PHE A 104 -6.83 -7.44 -0.05
CA PHE A 104 -5.62 -7.05 -0.78
C PHE A 104 -5.28 -8.22 -1.72
N ASP A 105 -5.54 -8.03 -3.00
CA ASP A 105 -5.54 -9.10 -4.01
C ASP A 105 -4.15 -9.31 -4.62
N SER A 106 -3.49 -8.22 -4.99
CA SER A 106 -2.20 -8.28 -5.67
C SER A 106 -1.46 -6.95 -5.62
N THR A 107 -0.18 -6.99 -5.96
CA THR A 107 0.67 -5.80 -6.06
C THR A 107 1.71 -5.95 -7.16
N ASN A 108 1.99 -4.84 -7.84
CA ASN A 108 2.95 -4.77 -8.94
C ASN A 108 3.93 -3.64 -8.67
N PHE A 109 5.19 -3.83 -9.07
CA PHE A 109 6.25 -2.86 -8.91
C PHE A 109 7.06 -2.76 -10.20
N ASN A 110 7.02 -1.58 -10.81
CA ASN A 110 7.76 -1.24 -12.03
C ASN A 110 8.88 -0.28 -11.66
N TYR A 111 10.10 -0.62 -12.00
CA TYR A 111 11.28 0.13 -11.60
C TYR A 111 12.41 0.00 -12.60
N VAL A 112 13.42 0.85 -12.45
CA VAL A 112 14.59 0.87 -13.34
C VAL A 112 15.85 0.59 -12.53
N LEU A 113 16.67 -0.34 -13.01
CA LEU A 113 18.05 -0.55 -12.57
C LEU A 113 18.97 -0.58 -13.79
N ASN A 114 20.10 0.12 -13.74
CA ASN A 114 21.09 0.14 -14.82
C ASN A 114 20.47 0.44 -16.20
N ASP A 115 19.53 1.38 -16.24
CA ASP A 115 18.76 1.78 -17.44
C ASP A 115 17.85 0.68 -18.04
N GLU A 116 17.60 -0.42 -17.32
CA GLU A 116 16.65 -1.47 -17.68
C GLU A 116 15.36 -1.39 -16.86
N GLU A 117 14.20 -1.48 -17.52
CA GLU A 117 12.89 -1.56 -16.87
C GLU A 117 12.61 -2.98 -16.39
N ILE A 118 12.19 -3.09 -15.13
CA ILE A 118 11.93 -4.34 -14.45
C ILE A 118 10.52 -4.31 -13.88
N TYR A 119 9.81 -5.41 -14.08
CA TYR A 119 8.45 -5.62 -13.62
C TYR A 119 8.47 -6.75 -12.58
N SER A 120 8.03 -6.47 -11.37
CA SER A 120 7.90 -7.47 -10.30
C SER A 120 6.49 -7.48 -9.75
N SER A 121 5.96 -8.64 -9.41
CA SER A 121 4.58 -8.74 -8.92
C SER A 121 4.41 -9.82 -7.86
N SER A 122 3.31 -9.70 -7.12
CA SER A 122 2.83 -10.71 -6.19
C SER A 122 1.31 -10.79 -6.29
N SER A 123 0.79 -12.02 -6.27
CA SER A 123 -0.63 -12.33 -6.14
C SER A 123 -0.97 -12.89 -4.75
N ASP A 124 -0.08 -12.66 -3.77
CA ASP A 124 -0.31 -13.12 -2.39
C ASP A 124 -1.43 -12.29 -1.75
N GLN A 125 -2.53 -12.97 -1.40
CA GLN A 125 -3.59 -12.34 -0.64
C GLN A 125 -3.14 -12.11 0.81
N VAL A 126 -3.16 -10.86 1.25
CA VAL A 126 -2.66 -10.47 2.58
C VAL A 126 -3.75 -10.55 3.65
N PHE A 127 -4.96 -10.14 3.29
CA PHE A 127 -6.11 -10.15 4.19
C PHE A 127 -7.42 -10.25 3.40
N SER A 128 -8.50 -10.60 4.11
CA SER A 128 -9.88 -10.52 3.66
C SER A 128 -10.73 -9.97 4.80
N VAL A 129 -11.53 -8.93 4.53
CA VAL A 129 -12.43 -8.31 5.52
C VAL A 129 -13.76 -7.94 4.88
N GLN A 130 -14.82 -7.80 5.67
CA GLN A 130 -16.13 -7.36 5.17
C GLN A 130 -16.08 -5.89 4.74
N LYS A 131 -16.90 -5.51 3.75
CA LYS A 131 -16.97 -4.15 3.19
C LYS A 131 -17.35 -3.08 4.23
N ASP A 132 -18.07 -3.44 5.30
CA ASP A 132 -18.40 -2.54 6.41
C ASP A 132 -17.31 -2.49 7.51
N GLN A 133 -16.14 -3.08 7.24
CA GLN A 133 -15.00 -3.15 8.15
C GLN A 133 -13.76 -2.49 7.56
N TYR A 134 -12.82 -2.14 8.44
CA TYR A 134 -11.46 -1.81 8.03
C TYR A 134 -10.46 -2.79 8.66
N TYR A 135 -9.45 -3.14 7.88
CA TYR A 135 -8.34 -3.98 8.33
C TYR A 135 -7.37 -3.14 9.18
N ASN A 136 -6.93 -3.68 10.32
CA ASN A 136 -5.91 -3.07 11.16
C ASN A 136 -4.89 -4.13 11.61
N CYS A 137 -3.63 -3.95 11.21
CA CYS A 137 -2.52 -4.83 11.59
C CYS A 137 -1.30 -4.02 12.03
N THR A 138 -0.96 -4.13 13.31
CA THR A 138 0.23 -3.48 13.87
C THR A 138 1.52 -4.26 13.62
N LYS A 139 1.43 -5.52 13.18
CA LYS A 139 2.58 -6.36 12.89
C LYS A 139 3.18 -6.06 11.52
N ALA A 140 4.47 -6.37 11.39
CA ALA A 140 5.13 -6.28 10.10
C ALA A 140 4.61 -7.38 9.16
N ILE A 141 4.10 -6.97 8.00
CA ILE A 141 3.71 -7.86 6.90
C ILE A 141 4.81 -7.81 5.86
N LYS A 142 5.21 -8.97 5.34
CA LYS A 142 6.24 -9.08 4.29
C LYS A 142 5.63 -9.77 3.09
N ILE A 143 5.83 -9.19 1.91
CA ILE A 143 5.38 -9.71 0.63
C ILE A 143 6.60 -9.79 -0.29
N GLU A 144 6.71 -10.90 -1.01
CA GLU A 144 7.74 -11.10 -2.01
C GLU A 144 7.18 -10.80 -3.40
N LEU A 145 7.81 -9.85 -4.08
CA LEU A 145 7.49 -9.47 -5.45
C LEU A 145 8.49 -10.17 -6.36
N HIS A 146 8.01 -11.09 -7.18
CA HIS A 146 8.84 -11.87 -8.09
C HIS A 146 9.02 -11.13 -9.42
N PRO A 147 10.27 -10.92 -9.88
CA PRO A 147 10.52 -10.28 -11.15
C PRO A 147 10.11 -11.17 -12.32
N SER A 148 9.61 -10.57 -13.39
CA SER A 148 9.32 -11.28 -14.64
C SER A 148 10.58 -11.83 -15.31
N ASP A 149 11.73 -11.17 -15.11
CA ASP A 149 13.05 -11.64 -15.54
C ASP A 149 13.84 -12.22 -14.35
N GLN A 150 14.23 -13.49 -14.48
CA GLN A 150 14.98 -14.26 -13.48
C GLN A 150 16.44 -13.76 -13.28
N ASN A 151 16.90 -12.84 -14.12
CA ASN A 151 18.14 -12.13 -13.92
C ASN A 151 18.10 -11.15 -12.75
N TYR A 152 16.90 -10.81 -12.26
CA TYR A 152 16.72 -9.93 -11.12
C TYR A 152 16.35 -10.70 -9.85
N SER A 153 16.64 -10.10 -8.69
CA SER A 153 16.30 -10.70 -7.40
C SER A 153 14.87 -10.35 -7.00
N THR A 154 14.22 -11.25 -6.26
CA THR A 154 12.94 -10.99 -5.58
C THR A 154 13.00 -9.71 -4.75
N VAL A 155 12.08 -8.78 -5.00
CA VAL A 155 11.92 -7.55 -4.24
C VAL A 155 11.09 -7.83 -3.00
N ARG A 156 11.47 -7.25 -1.86
CA ARG A 156 10.74 -7.42 -0.59
C ARG A 156 9.97 -6.15 -0.27
N LEU A 157 8.65 -6.26 -0.21
CA LEU A 157 7.73 -5.23 0.24
C LEU A 157 7.34 -5.50 1.69
N ILE A 158 7.48 -4.49 2.54
CA ILE A 158 7.26 -4.62 3.98
C ILE A 158 6.32 -3.50 4.43
N PHE A 159 5.20 -3.89 5.03
CA PHE A 159 4.30 -2.97 5.72
C PHE A 159 4.53 -3.03 7.22
N LYS A 160 4.43 -1.90 7.91
CA LYS A 160 4.17 -1.85 9.35
C LYS A 160 2.96 -0.97 9.63
N SER A 161 2.20 -1.32 10.66
CA SER A 161 1.01 -0.57 11.08
C SER A 161 0.04 -0.35 9.92
N LEU A 162 -0.29 -1.42 9.19
CA LEU A 162 -1.16 -1.37 8.02
C LEU A 162 -2.62 -1.24 8.45
N GLU A 163 -3.25 -0.15 8.03
CA GLU A 163 -4.68 0.09 8.19
C GLU A 163 -5.29 0.37 6.82
N VAL A 164 -6.35 -0.35 6.45
CA VAL A 164 -6.97 -0.25 5.11
C VAL A 164 -8.48 -0.31 5.21
N GLU A 165 -9.16 0.64 4.57
CA GLU A 165 -10.60 0.60 4.30
C GLU A 165 -10.82 0.92 2.83
N ALA A 166 -11.33 -0.06 2.08
CA ALA A 166 -11.60 0.03 0.65
C ALA A 166 -13.11 -0.06 0.39
N PHE A 167 -13.56 0.42 -0.76
CA PHE A 167 -14.99 0.40 -1.16
C PHE A 167 -15.92 1.12 -0.18
N ARG A 168 -15.38 2.09 0.56
CA ARG A 168 -16.11 2.96 1.48
C ARG A 168 -16.80 4.09 0.72
N GLU A 169 -17.80 4.70 1.34
CA GLU A 169 -18.42 5.93 0.84
C GLU A 169 -18.52 6.91 2.00
N SER A 170 -17.55 7.80 2.12
CA SER A 170 -17.53 8.78 3.20
C SER A 170 -16.79 10.05 2.78
N PRO A 171 -17.27 11.24 3.15
CA PRO A 171 -16.62 12.51 2.79
C PRO A 171 -15.32 12.75 3.55
N GLY A 172 -15.16 12.08 4.69
CA GLY A 172 -14.04 12.25 5.61
C GLY A 172 -12.99 11.17 5.45
N THR A 173 -11.89 11.36 6.17
CA THR A 173 -10.71 10.51 6.11
C THR A 173 -10.51 9.66 7.37
N SER A 174 -11.40 9.80 8.34
CA SER A 174 -11.51 8.85 9.44
C SER A 174 -12.05 7.51 8.94
N TYR A 175 -11.60 6.42 9.55
CA TYR A 175 -12.19 5.09 9.33
C TYR A 175 -13.65 5.09 9.80
N VAL A 176 -14.57 4.58 8.98
CA VAL A 176 -16.02 4.58 9.29
C VAL A 176 -16.55 3.18 9.58
N GLY A 177 -15.92 2.15 9.00
CA GLY A 177 -16.23 0.75 9.26
C GLY A 177 -15.84 0.26 10.65
N LYS A 178 -16.32 -0.92 11.01
CA LYS A 178 -15.91 -1.62 12.25
C LYS A 178 -14.47 -2.12 12.10
N VAL A 179 -13.70 -2.09 13.19
CA VAL A 179 -12.31 -2.56 13.15
C VAL A 179 -12.22 -4.09 13.14
N LEU A 180 -11.48 -4.66 12.19
CA LEU A 180 -10.97 -6.03 12.29
C LEU A 180 -9.48 -5.99 12.65
N ARG A 181 -9.17 -6.27 13.92
CA ARG A 181 -7.79 -6.30 14.41
C ARG A 181 -7.14 -7.66 14.10
N PHE A 182 -6.04 -7.64 13.36
CA PHE A 182 -5.20 -8.81 13.24
C PHE A 182 -4.39 -9.01 14.52
N ILE A 183 -4.74 -10.04 15.30
CA ILE A 183 -3.99 -10.47 16.48
C ILE A 183 -3.42 -11.86 16.17
N SER A 184 -2.10 -12.01 16.10
CA SER A 184 -1.47 -13.29 15.71
C SER A 184 -1.81 -14.47 16.62
N SER A 185 -2.38 -14.25 17.81
CA SER A 185 -2.78 -15.31 18.73
C SER A 185 -4.06 -16.05 18.31
N LEU A 186 -4.77 -15.57 17.27
CA LEU A 186 -6.01 -16.20 16.77
C LEU A 186 -5.77 -17.24 15.64
N LEU A 187 -4.53 -17.41 15.17
CA LEU A 187 -4.20 -18.40 14.14
C LEU A 187 -4.27 -19.88 14.60
N ASN A 188 -4.56 -20.14 15.88
CA ASN A 188 -4.86 -21.50 16.36
C ASN A 188 -6.36 -21.86 16.36
N ARG A 189 -7.26 -21.02 15.81
CA ARG A 189 -8.72 -21.27 15.90
C ARG A 189 -9.57 -20.98 14.66
N ILE A 190 -8.98 -20.90 13.47
CA ILE A 190 -9.79 -20.87 12.24
C ILE A 190 -9.29 -21.98 11.31
N THR A 191 -9.77 -23.20 11.59
CA THR A 191 -9.92 -24.23 10.57
C THR A 191 -10.99 -23.73 9.60
N LEU A 192 -10.63 -23.64 8.31
CA LEU A 192 -11.57 -23.43 7.21
C LEU A 192 -12.66 -24.50 7.27
N PHE A 193 -13.93 -24.06 7.21
CA PHE A 193 -15.04 -24.89 6.75
C PHE A 193 -15.24 -24.65 5.26
#